data_AF-A0AAW1WQ00-F1
#
_entry.id   AF-A0AAW1WQ00-F1
#
_cell.length_a   1.000
_cell.length_b   1.000
_cell.length_c   1.000
_cell.angle_alpha   90.00
_cell.angle_beta   90.00
_cell.angle_gamma   90.00
#
_symmetry.space_group_name_H-M   'P 1'
#
loop_
_entity.id
_entity.type
_entity.pdbx_description
1 polymer ?
#
loop_
_entity_poly.entity_id
_entity_poly.type
_entity_poly.pdbx_seq_one_letter_code
_entity_poly.pdbx_strand_id
1 'polypeptide(L)'
;MYEPQHFLELKDNPSNFGDPKWESNSSPTQSSLAHSTTNGNGNGNVDRVLFQDLVEIVPLVQSLIDRKASSSFTRRASVTYTKTPSRESLSRKVPNRNAAQSMPTRKKRENASNNLDADSVSSFSSRASAAEKEQEEDIKNQANAVQAKLDELKKQTAQKDSVIKASQLQLSDAKIKLADKQAALEKLQWEAMTSNKSVEKLQGELDTLQGEMSSFMILFEGLVKTDSTVCAEDYDTSPCTLDHLPYIDDWDETQMQKMEAARKAYEAAVVAAKERQDEESIAAAASARLHLRSFVLKT
;
A
#
# COMPACT_ATOMS: atom_id res chain seq x y z
N MET A 1 -23.39 -50.33 -3.28
CA MET A 1 -23.19 -50.40 -4.74
C MET A 1 -22.25 -49.27 -5.13
N TYR A 2 -21.05 -49.64 -5.55
CA TYR A 2 -20.06 -48.74 -6.14
C TYR A 2 -20.23 -48.82 -7.66
N GLU A 3 -20.26 -47.69 -8.36
CA GLU A 3 -19.61 -47.57 -9.67
C GLU A 3 -19.18 -46.11 -9.95
N PRO A 4 -17.99 -45.88 -10.53
CA PRO A 4 -17.36 -44.58 -10.74
C PRO A 4 -17.53 -44.08 -12.19
N GLN A 5 -17.31 -42.79 -12.44
CA GLN A 5 -17.31 -42.23 -13.79
C GLN A 5 -16.12 -41.27 -14.00
N HIS A 6 -15.15 -41.80 -14.74
CA HIS A 6 -14.32 -41.19 -15.79
C HIS A 6 -13.31 -40.08 -15.46
N PHE A 7 -12.07 -40.57 -15.24
CA PHE A 7 -10.83 -39.95 -15.65
C PHE A 7 -10.75 -39.96 -17.19
N LEU A 8 -10.59 -38.79 -17.83
CA LEU A 8 -10.22 -38.67 -19.24
C LEU A 8 -8.83 -38.03 -19.31
N GLU A 9 -7.90 -38.93 -19.57
CA GLU A 9 -6.54 -38.75 -20.05
C GLU A 9 -6.54 -38.08 -21.43
N LEU A 10 -5.75 -37.01 -21.60
CA LEU A 10 -5.29 -36.51 -22.90
C LEU A 10 -3.97 -35.75 -22.63
N LYS A 11 -2.81 -36.38 -22.82
CA LYS A 11 -2.05 -36.60 -24.07
C LYS A 11 -0.93 -35.57 -24.22
N ASP A 12 0.28 -36.06 -23.98
CA ASP A 12 1.56 -35.41 -24.28
C ASP A 12 1.71 -35.13 -25.80
N ASN A 13 2.20 -33.93 -26.17
CA ASN A 13 3.53 -33.76 -26.77
C ASN A 13 3.92 -32.28 -27.02
N PRO A 14 5.22 -31.99 -27.21
CA PRO A 14 5.89 -30.71 -26.91
C PRO A 14 6.19 -29.86 -28.15
N SER A 15 6.91 -28.76 -27.93
CA SER A 15 7.59 -27.86 -28.88
C SER A 15 6.87 -26.52 -29.15
N ASN A 16 7.26 -25.47 -28.44
CA ASN A 16 8.08 -24.42 -29.06
C ASN A 16 8.68 -23.53 -27.95
N PHE A 17 9.99 -23.68 -27.75
CA PHE A 17 10.78 -22.88 -26.82
C PHE A 17 11.07 -21.54 -27.53
N GLY A 18 10.35 -20.49 -27.13
CA GLY A 18 10.62 -19.12 -27.55
C GLY A 18 11.11 -18.32 -26.35
N ASP A 19 12.43 -18.14 -26.25
CA ASP A 19 13.06 -17.26 -25.28
C ASP A 19 12.55 -15.81 -25.42
N PRO A 20 12.18 -15.12 -24.34
CA PRO A 20 12.18 -13.68 -24.32
C PRO A 20 13.53 -13.20 -23.78
N LYS A 21 14.35 -12.70 -24.72
CA LYS A 21 15.51 -11.85 -24.52
C LYS A 21 15.19 -10.72 -23.53
N TRP A 22 15.91 -10.68 -22.41
CA TRP A 22 15.89 -9.59 -21.46
C TRP A 22 16.72 -8.44 -22.05
N GLU A 23 16.07 -7.36 -22.47
CA GLU A 23 16.76 -6.09 -22.71
C GLU A 23 16.42 -5.14 -21.57
N SER A 24 17.44 -4.92 -20.75
CA SER A 24 17.48 -3.90 -19.72
C SER A 24 17.52 -2.53 -20.37
N ASN A 25 16.44 -1.77 -20.29
CA ASN A 25 16.47 -0.33 -20.53
C ASN A 25 16.02 0.39 -19.25
N SER A 26 17.01 0.76 -18.45
CA SER A 26 16.87 1.75 -17.39
C SER A 26 17.19 3.12 -17.99
N SER A 27 16.25 4.07 -17.93
CA SER A 27 16.57 5.49 -17.72
C SER A 27 15.36 6.29 -17.22
N PRO A 28 15.57 7.27 -16.33
CA PRO A 28 14.51 7.98 -15.62
C PRO A 28 14.04 9.24 -16.36
N THR A 29 12.73 9.39 -16.56
CA THR A 29 12.15 10.63 -17.10
C THR A 29 11.88 11.62 -15.96
N GLN A 30 12.44 12.80 -16.16
CA GLN A 30 12.43 13.98 -15.29
C GLN A 30 10.99 14.49 -15.07
N SER A 31 10.62 14.74 -13.82
CA SER A 31 9.42 15.50 -13.48
C SER A 31 9.77 16.98 -13.33
N SER A 32 9.39 17.80 -14.30
CA SER A 32 9.33 19.25 -14.15
C SER A 32 8.08 19.62 -13.35
N LEU A 33 8.26 20.21 -12.17
CA LEU A 33 7.22 20.99 -11.51
C LEU A 33 7.71 22.43 -11.43
N ALA A 34 7.10 23.30 -12.24
CA ALA A 34 7.13 24.73 -11.97
C ALA A 34 6.34 25.00 -10.69
N HIS A 35 6.74 25.99 -9.91
CA HIS A 35 5.85 26.98 -9.27
C HIS A 35 6.67 28.12 -8.64
N SER A 36 6.14 29.33 -8.88
CA SER A 36 6.28 30.57 -8.12
C SER A 36 7.58 31.37 -8.20
N THR A 37 7.52 32.38 -9.07
CA THR A 37 8.18 33.67 -8.97
C THR A 37 7.89 34.34 -7.62
N THR A 38 8.90 34.42 -6.75
CA THR A 38 8.99 35.45 -5.71
C THR A 38 10.45 35.87 -5.54
N ASN A 39 10.75 37.11 -5.90
CA ASN A 39 12.00 37.77 -5.52
C ASN A 39 12.00 38.00 -4.01
N GLY A 40 13.04 37.52 -3.32
CA GLY A 40 13.31 37.84 -1.91
C GLY A 40 14.09 36.73 -1.20
N ASN A 41 15.29 37.07 -0.73
CA ASN A 41 16.22 36.26 0.06
C ASN A 41 15.59 35.13 0.89
N GLY A 42 16.03 33.87 0.70
CA GLY A 42 15.55 32.72 1.48
C GLY A 42 16.37 31.45 1.33
N ASN A 43 17.69 31.52 1.58
CA ASN A 43 18.67 30.46 1.28
C ASN A 43 18.75 29.31 2.33
N GLY A 44 17.63 28.86 2.91
CA GLY A 44 17.69 27.81 3.96
C GLY A 44 16.46 26.92 4.11
N ASN A 45 15.43 27.08 3.27
CA ASN A 45 14.17 26.35 3.44
C ASN A 45 14.07 25.08 2.57
N VAL A 46 14.65 25.09 1.36
CA VAL A 46 14.58 23.93 0.44
C VAL A 46 15.31 22.71 1.00
N ASP A 47 16.45 22.94 1.66
CA ASP A 47 17.27 21.87 2.25
C ASP A 47 16.63 21.25 3.51
N ARG A 48 15.88 22.05 4.28
CA ARG A 48 15.07 21.55 5.41
C ARG A 48 13.91 20.67 4.97
N VAL A 49 13.25 21.03 3.86
CA VAL A 49 12.16 20.22 3.30
C VAL A 49 12.71 18.92 2.76
N LEU A 50 13.82 18.95 2.02
CA LEU A 50 14.46 17.75 1.50
C LEU A 50 14.96 16.83 2.63
N PHE A 51 15.52 17.39 3.70
CA PHE A 51 15.91 16.64 4.89
C PHE A 51 14.70 16.03 5.60
N GLN A 52 13.60 16.77 5.72
CA GLN A 52 12.36 16.27 6.30
C GLN A 52 11.80 15.10 5.47
N ASP A 53 11.81 15.22 4.15
CA ASP A 53 11.40 14.17 3.22
C ASP A 53 12.29 12.92 3.40
N LEU A 54 13.62 13.10 3.48
CA LEU A 54 14.56 11.99 3.69
C LEU A 54 14.35 11.28 5.03
N VAL A 55 14.06 12.02 6.11
CA VAL A 55 13.77 11.45 7.42
C VAL A 55 12.42 10.72 7.43
N GLU A 56 11.43 11.24 6.71
CA GLU A 56 10.09 10.67 6.61
C GLU A 56 10.07 9.33 5.84
N ILE A 57 10.98 9.13 4.87
CA ILE A 57 11.06 7.85 4.16
C ILE A 57 11.69 6.71 4.97
N VAL A 58 12.46 6.99 6.04
CA VAL A 58 13.21 5.95 6.78
C VAL A 58 12.29 4.87 7.39
N PRO A 59 11.20 5.22 8.12
CA PRO A 59 10.24 4.22 8.62
C PRO A 59 9.52 3.44 7.50
N LEU A 60 9.32 4.06 6.33
CA LEU A 60 8.69 3.44 5.17
C LEU A 60 9.63 2.41 4.54
N VAL A 61 10.91 2.75 4.40
CA VAL A 61 11.96 1.84 3.92
C VAL A 61 12.14 0.69 4.90
N GLN A 62 12.11 0.95 6.22
CA GLN A 62 12.16 -0.09 7.23
C GLN A 62 10.96 -1.04 7.13
N SER A 63 9.74 -0.51 6.98
CA SER A 63 8.52 -1.30 6.79
C SER A 63 8.55 -2.12 5.48
N LEU A 64 9.22 -1.63 4.45
CA LEU A 64 9.40 -2.33 3.18
C LEU A 64 10.39 -3.50 3.33
N ILE A 65 11.48 -3.29 4.07
CA ILE A 65 12.46 -4.33 4.38
C ILE A 65 11.81 -5.43 5.24
N ASP A 66 11.03 -5.05 6.25
CA ASP A 66 10.33 -6.01 7.14
C ASP A 66 9.26 -6.81 6.37
N ARG A 67 8.62 -6.20 5.36
CA ARG A 67 7.67 -6.88 4.44
C ARG A 67 8.33 -7.81 3.42
N LYS A 68 9.63 -7.64 3.11
CA LYS A 68 10.34 -8.49 2.12
C LYS A 68 10.52 -9.94 2.60
N ALA A 69 10.41 -10.19 3.90
CA ALA A 69 10.39 -11.55 4.46
C ALA A 69 9.07 -12.31 4.20
N SER A 70 7.99 -11.64 3.77
CA SER A 70 6.67 -12.25 3.52
C SER A 70 6.21 -12.13 2.06
N SER A 71 7.13 -12.18 1.10
CA SER A 71 6.81 -12.11 -0.33
C SER A 71 6.13 -13.39 -0.83
N SER A 72 4.81 -13.35 -1.00
CA SER A 72 4.05 -14.33 -1.80
C SER A 72 3.05 -13.59 -2.69
N PHE A 73 3.56 -13.04 -3.79
CA PHE A 73 2.77 -12.37 -4.80
C PHE A 73 2.13 -13.39 -5.75
N THR A 74 0.82 -13.59 -5.65
CA THR A 74 0.03 -14.28 -6.68
C THR A 74 -0.97 -13.29 -7.27
N ARG A 75 -0.71 -12.91 -8.51
CA ARG A 75 -1.47 -11.93 -9.29
C ARG A 75 -2.82 -12.53 -9.70
N ARG A 76 -3.93 -12.08 -9.12
CA ARG A 76 -5.30 -12.30 -9.65
C ARG A 76 -6.13 -11.03 -9.47
N ALA A 77 -6.46 -10.38 -10.58
CA ALA A 77 -7.33 -9.21 -10.63
C ALA A 77 -8.80 -9.64 -10.72
N SER A 78 -9.70 -8.95 -10.02
CA SER A 78 -11.14 -9.03 -10.25
C SER A 78 -11.81 -7.70 -9.95
N VAL A 79 -12.56 -7.18 -10.94
CA VAL A 79 -13.37 -5.96 -10.86
C VAL A 79 -14.71 -6.28 -10.20
N THR A 80 -15.14 -5.50 -9.21
CA THR A 80 -16.49 -5.62 -8.61
C THR A 80 -17.25 -4.30 -8.69
N TYR A 81 -18.37 -4.32 -9.41
CA TYR A 81 -19.30 -3.20 -9.57
C TYR A 81 -20.31 -3.18 -8.41
N THR A 82 -20.41 -2.06 -7.68
CA THR A 82 -21.38 -1.92 -6.57
C THR A 82 -22.57 -1.03 -6.98
N LYS A 83 -23.80 -1.48 -6.67
CA LYS A 83 -25.03 -0.72 -6.91
C LYS A 83 -25.24 0.41 -5.89
N THR A 84 -25.81 1.53 -6.33
CA THR A 84 -26.16 2.71 -5.54
C THR A 84 -27.37 2.48 -4.63
N PRO A 85 -27.38 2.98 -3.37
CA PRO A 85 -28.51 2.81 -2.46
C PRO A 85 -29.63 3.86 -2.70
N SER A 86 -30.90 3.45 -2.55
CA SER A 86 -32.08 4.32 -2.66
C SER A 86 -32.47 4.96 -1.33
N ARG A 87 -33.18 6.11 -1.40
CA ARG A 87 -33.47 7.02 -0.29
C ARG A 87 -34.98 7.16 -0.07
N GLU A 88 -35.56 6.38 0.83
CA GLU A 88 -36.93 6.54 1.39
C GLU A 88 -36.91 5.92 2.81
N SER A 89 -37.47 6.44 3.90
CA SER A 89 -38.51 7.45 4.12
C SER A 89 -38.42 7.95 5.58
N LEU A 90 -38.51 9.27 5.74
CA LEU A 90 -38.88 9.95 7.00
C LEU A 90 -40.41 9.96 7.08
N SER A 91 -41.02 9.37 8.12
CA SER A 91 -42.27 9.86 8.79
C SER A 91 -43.06 8.75 9.51
N ARG A 92 -42.99 8.73 10.86
CA ARG A 92 -44.22 8.72 11.69
C ARG A 92 -43.92 9.00 13.16
N LYS A 93 -44.62 10.00 13.69
CA LYS A 93 -44.64 10.46 15.08
C LYS A 93 -45.99 10.04 15.68
N VAL A 94 -46.00 9.44 16.87
CA VAL A 94 -47.22 9.29 17.70
C VAL A 94 -46.83 9.41 19.19
N PRO A 95 -47.54 10.21 20.01
CA PRO A 95 -47.32 10.32 21.45
C PRO A 95 -48.24 9.36 22.22
N ASN A 96 -47.74 8.70 23.28
CA ASN A 96 -48.56 7.86 24.17
C ASN A 96 -48.70 8.51 25.56
N ARG A 97 -49.95 8.62 26.04
CA ARG A 97 -50.39 9.22 27.30
C ARG A 97 -51.33 8.23 28.01
N ASN A 98 -51.08 8.02 29.31
CA ASN A 98 -52.04 7.63 30.38
C ASN A 98 -52.42 6.12 30.44
N ALA A 99 -52.76 5.44 31.54
CA ALA A 99 -53.05 5.76 32.95
C ALA A 99 -52.91 4.48 33.83
N ALA A 100 -52.95 4.71 35.15
CA ALA A 100 -52.74 3.83 36.32
C ALA A 100 -53.59 2.55 36.49
N GLN A 101 -53.07 1.58 37.26
CA GLN A 101 -53.75 0.77 38.32
C GLN A 101 -52.67 0.23 39.30
N SER A 102 -52.53 0.80 40.52
CA SER A 102 -53.08 0.39 41.82
C SER A 102 -52.57 -0.93 42.44
N MET A 103 -51.95 -0.81 43.62
CA MET A 103 -51.57 -1.86 44.60
C MET A 103 -52.80 -2.47 45.33
N PRO A 104 -52.67 -3.57 46.14
CA PRO A 104 -52.36 -3.40 47.58
C PRO A 104 -51.66 -4.57 48.34
N THR A 105 -50.68 -4.20 49.19
CA THR A 105 -50.50 -4.50 50.64
C THR A 105 -50.37 -5.92 51.26
N ARG A 106 -49.51 -5.96 52.32
CA ARG A 106 -49.53 -6.75 53.60
C ARG A 106 -49.02 -8.20 53.53
N LYS A 107 -48.36 -8.81 54.53
CA LYS A 107 -48.20 -8.63 55.99
C LYS A 107 -46.96 -9.44 56.47
N LYS A 108 -46.13 -8.95 57.39
CA LYS A 108 -46.09 -9.16 58.86
C LYS A 108 -45.24 -10.37 59.34
N ARG A 109 -44.18 -9.99 60.05
CA ARG A 109 -43.35 -10.69 61.04
C ARG A 109 -44.11 -10.90 62.35
N GLU A 110 -43.96 -12.08 62.97
CA GLU A 110 -43.98 -12.43 64.42
C GLU A 110 -44.50 -13.86 64.58
N ASN A 111 -43.79 -14.70 65.35
CA ASN A 111 -44.47 -15.36 66.46
C ASN A 111 -43.48 -15.84 67.53
N ALA A 112 -43.81 -15.49 68.76
CA ALA A 112 -43.14 -15.89 69.98
C ALA A 112 -43.55 -17.31 70.39
N SER A 113 -42.63 -17.91 71.14
CA SER A 113 -42.76 -19.09 71.97
C SER A 113 -44.07 -19.19 72.74
N ASN A 114 -44.67 -20.38 72.76
CA ASN A 114 -45.49 -20.85 73.87
C ASN A 114 -45.15 -22.32 74.14
N ASN A 115 -44.82 -22.62 75.39
CA ASN A 115 -44.68 -23.97 75.93
C ASN A 115 -46.03 -24.68 75.95
N LEU A 116 -46.03 -25.99 75.64
CA LEU A 116 -46.92 -26.94 76.28
C LEU A 116 -46.15 -28.24 76.55
N ASP A 117 -46.12 -28.52 77.85
CA ASP A 117 -45.80 -29.73 78.58
C ASP A 117 -46.67 -30.93 78.14
N ALA A 118 -46.08 -32.12 78.04
CA ALA A 118 -46.74 -33.43 78.18
C ALA A 118 -45.72 -34.57 77.96
N ASP A 119 -45.26 -35.16 79.07
CA ASP A 119 -44.63 -36.48 79.11
C ASP A 119 -45.52 -37.55 78.47
N SER A 120 -44.98 -38.32 77.52
CA SER A 120 -45.39 -39.73 77.34
C SER A 120 -44.53 -40.48 76.34
N VAL A 121 -44.11 -41.67 76.77
CA VAL A 121 -43.72 -42.86 76.01
C VAL A 121 -42.34 -42.88 75.32
N SER A 122 -41.33 -43.08 76.16
CA SER A 122 -40.30 -44.08 75.89
C SER A 122 -40.95 -45.45 75.67
N SER A 123 -40.89 -45.99 74.44
CA SER A 123 -40.83 -47.43 74.10
C SER A 123 -41.08 -47.68 72.61
N PHE A 124 -40.11 -47.39 71.73
CA PHE A 124 -40.00 -48.09 70.43
C PHE A 124 -38.56 -48.06 69.88
N SER A 125 -37.58 -48.24 70.76
CA SER A 125 -36.19 -48.45 70.35
C SER A 125 -35.99 -49.93 70.02
N SER A 126 -36.01 -50.28 68.72
CA SER A 126 -35.25 -51.38 68.09
C SER A 126 -35.74 -51.81 66.68
N ARG A 127 -36.75 -51.16 66.07
CA ARG A 127 -37.16 -51.50 64.68
C ARG A 127 -36.89 -50.43 63.61
N ALA A 128 -36.51 -49.21 64.00
CA ALA A 128 -36.25 -48.10 63.07
C ALA A 128 -34.84 -48.09 62.45
N SER A 129 -33.88 -48.81 63.03
CA SER A 129 -32.45 -48.75 62.65
C SER A 129 -32.07 -49.46 61.33
N ALA A 130 -33.00 -50.21 60.72
CA ALA A 130 -32.80 -50.84 59.41
C ALA A 130 -33.41 -49.98 58.28
N ALA A 131 -34.61 -49.44 58.48
CA ALA A 131 -35.28 -48.57 57.51
C ALA A 131 -34.62 -47.18 57.41
N GLU A 132 -34.10 -46.64 58.51
CA GLU A 132 -33.31 -45.39 58.49
C GLU A 132 -31.98 -45.57 57.75
N LYS A 133 -31.32 -46.74 57.89
CA LYS A 133 -30.08 -47.04 57.15
C LYS A 133 -30.31 -47.21 55.66
N GLU A 134 -31.40 -47.87 55.27
CA GLU A 134 -31.79 -48.04 53.86
C GLU A 134 -32.14 -46.69 53.22
N GLN A 135 -32.89 -45.83 53.94
CA GLN A 135 -33.23 -44.49 53.48
C GLN A 135 -31.99 -43.57 53.39
N GLU A 136 -31.04 -43.68 54.31
CA GLU A 136 -29.78 -42.93 54.27
C GLU A 136 -28.87 -43.36 53.11
N GLU A 137 -28.83 -44.67 52.78
CA GLU A 137 -28.12 -45.15 51.59
C GLU A 137 -28.77 -44.68 50.29
N ASP A 138 -30.10 -44.67 50.20
CA ASP A 138 -30.82 -44.14 49.03
C ASP A 138 -30.58 -42.63 48.84
N ILE A 139 -30.58 -41.85 49.93
CA ILE A 139 -30.25 -40.41 49.90
C ILE A 139 -28.80 -40.21 49.45
N LYS A 140 -27.88 -41.03 49.94
CA LYS A 140 -26.46 -40.98 49.56
C LYS A 140 -26.25 -41.33 48.09
N ASN A 141 -26.95 -42.35 47.60
CA ASN A 141 -26.92 -42.75 46.20
C ASN A 141 -27.51 -41.66 45.28
N GLN A 142 -28.60 -41.02 45.70
CA GLN A 142 -29.18 -39.87 45.01
C GLN A 142 -28.24 -38.67 45.01
N ALA A 143 -27.59 -38.35 46.13
CA ALA A 143 -26.61 -37.28 46.22
C ALA A 143 -25.41 -37.53 45.28
N ASN A 144 -24.91 -38.76 45.24
CA ASN A 144 -23.86 -39.17 44.31
C ASN A 144 -24.30 -39.05 42.84
N ALA A 145 -25.54 -39.44 42.53
CA ALA A 145 -26.09 -39.30 41.19
C ALA A 145 -26.26 -37.83 40.77
N VAL A 146 -26.68 -36.95 41.68
CA VAL A 146 -26.77 -35.50 41.45
C VAL A 146 -25.38 -34.91 41.26
N GLN A 147 -24.40 -35.31 42.09
CA GLN A 147 -23.01 -34.86 41.97
C GLN A 147 -22.40 -35.25 40.62
N ALA A 148 -22.59 -36.49 40.19
CA ALA A 148 -22.13 -36.96 38.88
C ALA A 148 -22.74 -36.17 37.71
N LYS A 149 -24.03 -35.85 37.78
CA LYS A 149 -24.68 -34.98 36.79
C LYS A 149 -24.15 -33.55 36.82
N LEU A 150 -23.86 -33.01 38.00
CA LEU A 150 -23.28 -31.67 38.15
C LEU A 150 -21.87 -31.61 37.54
N ASP A 151 -21.05 -32.63 37.76
CA ASP A 151 -19.70 -32.71 37.18
C ASP A 151 -19.74 -32.85 35.65
N GLU A 152 -20.67 -33.63 35.11
CA GLU A 152 -20.88 -33.74 33.66
C GLU A 152 -21.37 -32.40 33.06
N LEU A 153 -22.32 -31.71 33.70
CA LEU A 153 -22.76 -30.38 33.25
C LEU A 153 -21.62 -29.36 33.29
N LYS A 154 -20.76 -29.41 34.30
CA LYS A 154 -19.58 -28.55 34.40
C LYS A 154 -18.59 -28.83 33.27
N LYS A 155 -18.35 -30.10 32.95
CA LYS A 155 -17.51 -30.52 31.81
C LYS A 155 -18.08 -30.03 30.48
N GLN A 156 -19.38 -30.20 30.24
CA GLN A 156 -20.04 -29.71 29.03
C GLN A 156 -19.97 -28.19 28.90
N THR A 157 -20.10 -27.47 30.02
CA THR A 157 -19.95 -26.01 30.04
C THR A 157 -18.53 -25.61 29.63
N ALA A 158 -17.52 -26.24 30.22
CA ALA A 158 -16.12 -25.99 29.86
C ALA A 158 -15.81 -26.32 28.38
N GLN A 159 -16.38 -27.39 27.84
CA GLN A 159 -16.23 -27.75 26.42
C GLN A 159 -16.87 -26.69 25.52
N LYS A 160 -18.11 -26.26 25.81
CA LYS A 160 -18.79 -25.21 25.04
C LYS A 160 -18.03 -23.89 25.11
N ASP A 161 -17.52 -23.51 26.26
CA ASP A 161 -16.67 -22.31 26.41
C ASP A 161 -15.39 -22.39 25.58
N SER A 162 -14.76 -23.57 25.51
CA SER A 162 -13.61 -23.81 24.64
C SER A 162 -13.96 -23.62 23.17
N VAL A 163 -15.10 -24.12 22.72
CA VAL A 163 -15.58 -23.96 21.33
C VAL A 163 -15.89 -22.50 21.03
N ILE A 164 -16.54 -21.79 21.96
CA ILE A 164 -16.82 -20.35 21.82
C ILE A 164 -15.52 -19.57 21.65
N LYS A 165 -14.51 -19.82 22.50
CA LYS A 165 -13.20 -19.15 22.41
C LYS A 165 -12.50 -19.46 21.08
N ALA A 166 -12.51 -20.71 20.63
CA ALA A 166 -11.93 -21.09 19.35
C ALA A 166 -12.63 -20.40 18.17
N SER A 167 -13.96 -20.34 18.19
CA SER A 167 -14.76 -19.65 17.17
C SER A 167 -14.50 -18.13 17.16
N GLN A 168 -14.40 -17.51 18.34
CA GLN A 168 -14.04 -16.09 18.46
C GLN A 168 -12.65 -15.81 17.89
N LEU A 169 -11.68 -16.68 18.16
CA LEU A 169 -10.34 -16.57 17.60
C LEU A 169 -10.38 -16.65 16.07
N GLN A 170 -11.07 -17.66 15.51
CA GLN A 170 -11.23 -17.80 14.06
C GLN A 170 -11.93 -16.59 13.42
N LEU A 171 -12.93 -16.02 14.09
CA LEU A 171 -13.61 -14.80 13.62
C LEU A 171 -12.66 -13.59 13.62
N SER A 172 -11.82 -13.47 14.65
CA SER A 172 -10.83 -12.40 14.72
C SER A 172 -9.77 -12.53 13.62
N ASP A 173 -9.27 -13.75 13.36
CA ASP A 173 -8.33 -14.03 12.26
C ASP A 173 -8.95 -13.71 10.90
N ALA A 174 -10.22 -14.10 10.70
CA ALA A 174 -10.96 -13.79 9.48
C ALA A 174 -11.12 -12.28 9.30
N LYS A 175 -11.36 -11.53 10.39
CA LYS A 175 -11.48 -10.07 10.35
C LYS A 175 -10.15 -9.39 9.98
N ILE A 176 -9.03 -9.88 10.52
CA ILE A 176 -7.69 -9.37 10.16
C ILE A 176 -7.41 -9.63 8.68
N LYS A 177 -7.63 -10.87 8.22
CA LYS A 177 -7.48 -11.22 6.80
C LYS A 177 -8.36 -10.35 5.89
N LEU A 178 -9.57 -10.03 6.31
CA LEU A 178 -10.47 -9.16 5.55
C LEU A 178 -9.91 -7.73 5.47
N ALA A 179 -9.40 -7.19 6.57
CA ALA A 179 -8.76 -5.88 6.59
C ALA A 179 -7.51 -5.84 5.69
N ASP A 180 -6.67 -6.88 5.72
CA ASP A 180 -5.49 -6.97 4.84
C ASP A 180 -5.88 -7.00 3.36
N LYS A 181 -6.95 -7.73 3.03
CA LYS A 181 -7.50 -7.76 1.67
C LYS A 181 -8.04 -6.40 1.24
N GLN A 182 -8.72 -5.68 2.14
CA GLN A 182 -9.21 -4.33 1.88
C GLN A 182 -8.05 -3.35 1.60
N ALA A 183 -7.01 -3.38 2.43
CA ALA A 183 -5.82 -2.53 2.25
C ALA A 183 -5.09 -2.83 0.93
N ALA A 184 -4.97 -4.11 0.55
CA ALA A 184 -4.38 -4.49 -0.73
C ALA A 184 -5.19 -3.98 -1.93
N LEU A 185 -6.51 -3.96 -1.81
CA LEU A 185 -7.42 -3.49 -2.86
C LEU A 185 -7.28 -1.98 -3.06
N GLU A 186 -7.28 -1.20 -1.98
CA GLU A 186 -7.09 0.25 -2.02
C GLU A 186 -5.74 0.65 -2.61
N LYS A 187 -4.67 -0.07 -2.25
CA LYS A 187 -3.34 0.13 -2.83
C LYS A 187 -3.35 -0.10 -4.34
N LEU A 188 -3.90 -1.23 -4.78
CA LEU A 188 -3.97 -1.56 -6.20
C LEU A 188 -4.81 -0.53 -6.97
N GLN A 189 -5.91 -0.06 -6.39
CA GLN A 189 -6.73 1.00 -6.98
C GLN A 189 -5.94 2.30 -7.14
N TRP A 190 -5.17 2.69 -6.12
CA TRP A 190 -4.35 3.90 -6.18
C TRP A 190 -3.23 3.80 -7.21
N GLU A 191 -2.55 2.65 -7.29
CA GLU A 191 -1.55 2.35 -8.33
C GLU A 191 -2.16 2.41 -9.72
N ALA A 192 -3.36 1.84 -9.92
CA ALA A 192 -4.05 1.88 -11.20
C ALA A 192 -4.43 3.32 -11.59
N MET A 193 -4.98 4.11 -10.67
CA MET A 193 -5.36 5.51 -10.91
C MET A 193 -4.16 6.38 -11.28
N THR A 194 -3.05 6.24 -10.56
CA THR A 194 -1.82 7.01 -10.81
C THR A 194 -1.11 6.56 -12.08
N SER A 195 -1.07 5.26 -12.35
CA SER A 195 -0.53 4.71 -13.60
C SER A 195 -1.36 5.17 -14.80
N ASN A 196 -2.68 5.13 -14.74
CA ASN A 196 -3.52 5.53 -15.86
C ASN A 196 -3.34 7.02 -16.21
N LYS A 197 -3.21 7.87 -15.18
CA LYS A 197 -2.89 9.30 -15.38
C LYS A 197 -1.57 9.51 -16.12
N SER A 198 -0.55 8.68 -15.86
CA SER A 198 0.72 8.76 -16.61
C SER A 198 0.56 8.34 -18.07
N VAL A 199 -0.28 7.33 -18.35
CA VAL A 199 -0.60 6.89 -19.71
C VAL A 199 -1.36 7.98 -20.47
N GLU A 200 -2.35 8.62 -19.85
CA GLU A 200 -3.07 9.75 -20.44
C GLU A 200 -2.12 10.90 -20.80
N LYS A 201 -1.15 11.21 -19.93
CA LYS A 201 -0.14 12.24 -20.21
C LYS A 201 0.71 11.86 -21.43
N LEU A 202 1.24 10.63 -21.46
CA LEU A 202 2.07 10.14 -22.57
C LEU A 202 1.29 10.09 -23.90
N GLN A 203 0.01 9.73 -23.86
CA GLN A 203 -0.85 9.76 -25.04
C GLN A 203 -0.98 11.19 -25.59
N GLY A 204 -1.20 12.19 -24.73
CA GLY A 204 -1.26 13.58 -25.16
C GLY A 204 0.06 14.09 -25.76
N GLU A 205 1.20 13.68 -25.20
CA GLU A 205 2.53 13.98 -25.76
C GLU A 205 2.71 13.34 -27.14
N LEU A 206 2.26 12.09 -27.32
CA LEU A 206 2.32 11.38 -28.60
C LEU A 206 1.44 12.07 -29.66
N ASP A 207 0.21 12.44 -29.31
CA ASP A 207 -0.71 13.15 -30.21
C ASP A 207 -0.13 14.52 -30.64
N THR A 208 0.53 15.21 -29.71
CA THR A 208 1.23 16.47 -29.98
C THR A 208 2.37 16.25 -30.98
N LEU A 209 3.25 15.28 -30.73
CA LEU A 209 4.38 14.95 -31.60
C LEU A 209 3.90 14.50 -33.00
N GLN A 210 2.81 13.73 -33.07
CA GLN A 210 2.21 13.35 -34.35
C GLN A 210 1.73 14.57 -35.15
N GLY A 211 1.14 15.56 -34.47
CA GLY A 211 0.76 16.85 -35.06
C GLY A 211 1.97 17.62 -35.58
N GLU A 212 3.03 17.72 -34.80
CA GLU A 212 4.30 18.37 -35.20
C GLU A 212 4.93 17.68 -36.41
N MET A 213 5.01 16.34 -36.41
CA MET A 213 5.57 15.58 -37.52
C MET A 213 4.72 15.71 -38.79
N SER A 214 3.40 15.80 -38.64
CA SER A 214 2.49 16.08 -39.78
C SER A 214 2.74 17.47 -40.36
N SER A 215 2.92 18.47 -39.49
CA SER A 215 3.26 19.84 -39.94
C SER A 215 4.61 19.88 -40.65
N PHE A 216 5.61 19.16 -40.14
CA PHE A 216 6.91 19.03 -40.78
C PHE A 216 6.79 18.35 -42.15
N MET A 217 6.03 17.24 -42.24
CA MET A 217 5.81 16.52 -43.49
C MET A 217 5.21 17.40 -44.59
N ILE A 218 4.22 18.24 -44.25
CA ILE A 218 3.61 19.20 -45.20
C ILE A 218 4.67 20.20 -45.70
N LEU A 219 5.57 20.66 -44.82
CA LEU A 219 6.66 21.56 -45.20
C LEU A 219 7.62 20.91 -46.20
N PHE A 220 8.04 19.65 -45.97
CA PHE A 220 8.90 18.93 -46.92
C PHE A 220 8.19 18.67 -48.24
N GLU A 221 6.91 18.32 -48.21
CA GLU A 221 6.15 18.12 -49.43
C GLU A 221 6.05 19.40 -50.27
N GLY A 222 5.91 20.56 -49.62
CA GLY A 222 6.00 21.86 -50.27
C GLY A 222 7.37 22.11 -50.92
N LEU A 223 8.46 21.82 -50.20
CA LEU A 223 9.83 22.03 -50.67
C LEU A 223 10.22 21.10 -51.83
N VAL A 224 9.87 19.81 -51.74
CA VAL A 224 10.13 18.83 -52.81
C VAL A 224 9.41 19.21 -54.12
N LYS A 225 8.25 19.88 -54.02
CA LYS A 225 7.49 20.33 -55.19
C LYS A 225 8.06 21.59 -55.84
N THR A 226 8.81 22.44 -55.12
CA THR A 226 9.38 23.68 -55.67
C THR A 226 10.66 23.46 -56.47
N ASP A 227 11.41 22.38 -56.23
CA ASP A 227 12.69 22.13 -56.90
C ASP A 227 12.56 21.35 -58.23
N SER A 228 11.35 20.95 -58.62
CA SER A 228 11.09 20.19 -59.85
C SER A 228 10.70 21.06 -61.06
N THR A 229 10.60 22.39 -60.93
CA THR A 229 10.46 23.30 -62.07
C THR A 229 11.83 23.79 -62.51
N VAL A 230 12.32 23.16 -63.58
CA VAL A 230 13.43 23.55 -64.45
C VAL A 230 13.57 25.07 -64.57
N CYS A 231 14.57 25.64 -63.88
CA CYS A 231 15.27 26.83 -64.36
C CYS A 231 16.58 26.35 -64.97
N ALA A 232 16.56 26.22 -66.29
CA ALA A 232 17.77 26.09 -67.08
C ALA A 232 18.47 27.46 -67.08
N GLU A 233 19.20 27.76 -66.01
CA GLU A 233 20.14 28.88 -66.01
C GLU A 233 21.50 28.43 -65.49
N ASP A 234 22.43 28.52 -66.42
CA ASP A 234 23.88 28.47 -66.35
C ASP A 234 24.41 29.23 -65.12
N TYR A 235 24.71 28.52 -64.03
CA TYR A 235 25.55 29.03 -62.95
C TYR A 235 26.81 28.18 -62.87
N ASP A 236 27.87 28.73 -63.46
CA ASP A 236 29.27 28.41 -63.16
C ASP A 236 29.48 28.51 -61.65
N THR A 237 29.25 27.39 -60.97
CA THR A 237 29.49 27.26 -59.55
C THR A 237 30.96 26.90 -59.41
N SER A 238 31.82 27.91 -59.56
CA SER A 238 33.16 27.87 -58.98
C SER A 238 32.98 27.34 -57.55
N PRO A 239 33.55 26.19 -57.18
CA PRO A 239 33.37 25.64 -55.85
C PRO A 239 33.85 26.71 -54.87
N CYS A 240 32.92 27.29 -54.12
CA CYS A 240 33.28 28.08 -52.97
C CYS A 240 34.10 27.16 -52.09
N THR A 241 35.41 27.40 -52.08
CA THR A 241 36.37 26.76 -51.18
C THR A 241 35.88 27.04 -49.78
N LEU A 242 35.19 26.05 -49.21
CA LEU A 242 34.72 26.07 -47.84
C LEU A 242 35.99 26.05 -46.99
N ASP A 243 36.41 27.24 -46.59
CA ASP A 243 37.56 27.47 -45.72
C ASP A 243 37.48 26.50 -44.54
N HIS A 244 38.57 25.75 -44.40
CA HIS A 244 38.85 24.80 -43.35
C HIS A 244 38.26 25.24 -42.01
N LEU A 245 37.26 24.50 -41.53
CA LEU A 245 37.07 24.36 -40.09
C LEU A 245 38.38 23.80 -39.52
N PRO A 246 38.99 24.44 -38.51
CA PRO A 246 40.22 23.94 -37.93
C PRO A 246 39.95 22.53 -37.40
N TYR A 247 40.67 21.57 -37.99
CA TYR A 247 40.73 20.18 -37.61
C TYR A 247 41.16 20.08 -36.14
N ILE A 248 40.21 19.70 -35.27
CA ILE A 248 40.31 19.74 -33.80
C ILE A 248 41.30 18.69 -33.24
N ASP A 249 41.94 17.89 -34.09
CA ASP A 249 42.74 16.73 -33.66
C ASP A 249 44.21 17.04 -33.31
N ASP A 250 44.64 18.32 -33.36
CA ASP A 250 46.02 18.72 -32.99
C ASP A 250 46.12 19.22 -31.53
N TRP A 251 45.41 18.57 -30.62
CA TRP A 251 45.59 18.80 -29.18
C TRP A 251 46.55 17.74 -28.66
N ASP A 252 47.77 18.15 -28.30
CA ASP A 252 48.73 17.24 -27.70
C ASP A 252 48.14 16.57 -26.43
N GLU A 253 48.52 15.33 -26.16
CA GLU A 253 48.03 14.54 -25.01
C GLU A 253 48.17 15.30 -23.68
N THR A 254 49.18 16.15 -23.55
CA THR A 254 49.41 16.94 -22.34
C THR A 254 48.43 18.11 -22.20
N GLN A 255 47.98 18.70 -23.30
CA GLN A 255 46.96 19.75 -23.36
C GLN A 255 45.58 19.15 -23.09
N MET A 256 45.30 17.97 -23.63
CA MET A 256 44.07 17.23 -23.32
C MET A 256 43.98 16.93 -21.82
N GLN A 257 45.07 16.45 -21.21
CA GLN A 257 45.13 16.21 -19.76
C GLN A 257 44.99 17.49 -18.94
N LYS A 258 45.58 18.62 -19.37
CA LYS A 258 45.45 19.92 -18.68
C LYS A 258 44.02 20.45 -18.73
N MET A 259 43.34 20.33 -19.87
CA MET A 259 41.94 20.72 -20.01
C MET A 259 41.03 19.85 -19.14
N GLU A 260 41.26 18.53 -19.11
CA GLU A 260 40.51 17.61 -18.27
C GLU A 260 40.76 17.85 -16.77
N ALA A 261 42.00 18.18 -16.38
CA ALA A 261 42.31 18.59 -15.01
C ALA A 261 41.61 19.91 -14.64
N ALA A 262 41.58 20.89 -15.55
CA ALA A 262 40.86 22.15 -15.34
C ALA A 262 39.34 21.94 -15.21
N ARG A 263 38.77 21.00 -15.98
CA ARG A 263 37.37 20.59 -15.85
C ARG A 263 37.08 19.99 -14.47
N LYS A 264 37.89 19.02 -14.03
CA LYS A 264 37.75 18.39 -12.70
C LYS A 264 37.91 19.41 -11.56
N ALA A 265 38.83 20.36 -11.70
CA ALA A 265 39.01 21.43 -10.72
C ALA A 265 37.80 22.37 -10.63
N TYR A 266 37.19 22.73 -11.78
CA TYR A 266 35.95 23.50 -11.80
C TYR A 266 34.80 22.73 -11.13
N GLU A 267 34.64 21.44 -11.43
CA GLU A 267 33.62 20.61 -10.81
C GLU A 267 33.80 20.51 -9.29
N ALA A 268 35.03 20.26 -8.81
CA ALA A 268 35.35 20.24 -7.39
C ALA A 268 35.10 21.60 -6.71
N ALA A 269 35.46 22.71 -7.36
CA ALA A 269 35.21 24.05 -6.84
C ALA A 269 33.70 24.38 -6.78
N VAL A 270 32.90 23.90 -7.75
CA VAL A 270 31.44 24.03 -7.72
C VAL A 270 30.84 23.21 -6.58
N VAL A 271 31.36 22.01 -6.31
CA VAL A 271 30.95 21.20 -5.15
C VAL A 271 31.29 21.92 -3.85
N ALA A 272 32.52 22.44 -3.71
CA ALA A 272 32.94 23.19 -2.53
C ALA A 272 32.10 24.47 -2.31
N ALA A 273 31.80 25.21 -3.38
CA ALA A 273 30.94 26.39 -3.33
C ALA A 273 29.51 26.04 -2.88
N LYS A 274 28.99 24.88 -3.29
CA LYS A 274 27.68 24.38 -2.84
C LYS A 274 27.69 23.97 -1.37
N GLU A 275 28.78 23.35 -0.89
CA GLU A 275 28.90 22.86 0.48
C GLU A 275 29.10 24.00 1.49
N ARG A 276 29.98 24.95 1.17
CA ARG A 276 30.41 25.99 2.12
C ARG A 276 29.64 27.30 1.98
N GLN A 277 29.11 27.60 0.79
CA GLN A 277 28.36 28.83 0.48
C GLN A 277 29.05 30.13 0.93
N ASP A 278 30.38 30.12 1.00
CA ASP A 278 31.22 31.26 1.34
C ASP A 278 31.73 31.95 0.06
N GLU A 279 31.97 33.26 0.16
CA GLU A 279 32.43 34.10 -0.94
C GLU A 279 33.73 33.57 -1.58
N GLU A 280 34.61 32.99 -0.76
CA GLU A 280 35.88 32.41 -1.20
C GLU A 280 35.66 31.18 -2.12
N SER A 281 34.73 30.28 -1.77
CA SER A 281 34.44 29.11 -2.62
C SER A 281 33.70 29.50 -3.91
N ILE A 282 32.83 30.52 -3.85
CA ILE A 282 32.16 31.07 -5.04
C ILE A 282 33.19 31.73 -5.99
N ALA A 283 34.13 32.51 -5.45
CA ALA A 283 35.23 33.10 -6.22
C ALA A 283 36.15 32.03 -6.81
N ALA A 284 36.45 30.96 -6.06
CA ALA A 284 37.22 29.82 -6.55
C ALA A 284 36.52 29.14 -7.74
N ALA A 285 35.21 28.89 -7.66
CA ALA A 285 34.44 28.31 -8.77
C ALA A 285 34.42 29.23 -10.01
N ALA A 286 34.30 30.54 -9.83
CA ALA A 286 34.35 31.52 -10.91
C ALA A 286 35.74 31.54 -11.59
N SER A 287 36.83 31.50 -10.80
CA SER A 287 38.19 31.46 -11.33
C SER A 287 38.49 30.16 -12.10
N ALA A 288 38.04 29.02 -11.58
CA ALA A 288 38.18 27.73 -12.25
C ALA A 288 37.39 27.67 -13.57
N ARG A 289 36.21 28.31 -13.62
CA ARG A 289 35.44 28.46 -14.87
C ARG A 289 36.18 29.31 -15.90
N LEU A 290 36.79 30.43 -15.49
CA LEU A 290 37.60 31.27 -16.38
C LEU A 290 38.81 30.51 -16.92
N HIS A 291 39.49 29.74 -16.06
CA HIS A 291 40.61 28.90 -16.46
C HIS A 291 40.19 27.84 -17.48
N LEU A 292 39.07 27.13 -17.27
CA LEU A 292 38.54 26.17 -18.24
C LEU A 292 38.19 26.84 -19.58
N ARG A 293 37.58 28.02 -19.54
CA ARG A 293 37.23 28.80 -20.74
C ARG A 293 38.46 29.23 -21.54
N SER A 294 39.61 29.40 -20.89
CA SER A 294 40.86 29.79 -21.56
C SER A 294 41.40 28.74 -22.52
N PHE A 295 41.04 27.47 -22.35
CA PHE A 295 41.37 26.40 -23.31
C PHE A 295 40.49 26.48 -24.56
N VAL A 296 39.19 26.80 -24.40
CA VAL A 296 38.21 26.84 -25.50
C VAL A 296 38.35 28.08 -26.39
N LEU A 297 38.81 29.21 -25.82
CA LEU A 297 38.96 30.49 -26.53
C LEU A 297 40.36 30.74 -27.10
N LYS A 298 41.23 29.73 -27.10
CA LYS A 298 42.59 29.87 -27.61
C LYS A 298 42.61 29.68 -29.13
N THR A 299 42.06 30.67 -29.83
CA THR A 299 42.11 30.91 -31.29
C THR A 299 42.16 32.40 -31.50
#